data_AF-A0A430EKD5-F1
#
_entry.id   AF-A0A430EKD5-F1
#
_cell.length_a   1.000
_cell.length_b   1.000
_cell.length_c   1.000
_cell.angle_alpha   90.00
_cell.angle_beta   90.00
_cell.angle_gamma   90.00
#
_symmetry.space_group_name_H-M   'P 1'
#
loop_
_entity.id
_entity.type
_entity.pdbx_description
1 polymer ?
#
loop_
_entity_poly.entity_id
_entity_poly.type
_entity_poly.pdbx_seq_one_letter_code
_entity_poly.pdbx_strand_id
1 'polypeptide(L)' 'MRRITPATPEHCQAIAIAVERMREARSLLRQAGARQAASAVGKAISSAEGAARHVQHRLQRSNA' A
#
# COMPACT_ATOMS: atom_id res chain seq x y z
N MET A 1 26.54 -0.75 7.48
CA MET A 1 25.37 -0.22 6.74
C MET A 1 24.51 -1.37 6.25
N ARG A 2 23.22 -1.42 6.62
CA ARG A 2 22.28 -2.44 6.10
C ARG A 2 22.04 -2.15 4.62
N ARG A 3 22.19 -3.15 3.74
CA ARG A 3 21.85 -3.00 2.31
C ARG A 3 20.38 -2.60 2.22
N ILE A 4 20.12 -1.36 1.82
CA ILE A 4 18.77 -0.92 1.49
C ILE A 4 18.46 -1.62 0.17
N THR A 5 17.46 -2.49 0.15
CA THR A 5 16.98 -3.07 -1.11
C THR A 5 16.69 -1.92 -2.08
N PRO A 6 17.10 -1.97 -3.35
CA PRO A 6 16.71 -0.94 -4.31
C PRO A 6 15.18 -0.85 -4.39
N ALA A 7 14.63 0.36 -4.39
CA ALA A 7 13.24 0.56 -4.78
C ALA A 7 13.20 0.60 -6.30
N THR A 8 12.28 -0.13 -6.91
CA THR A 8 12.09 -0.16 -8.36
C THR A 8 10.70 0.38 -8.68
N PRO A 9 10.45 0.86 -9.92
CA PRO A 9 9.11 1.27 -10.35
C PRO A 9 8.05 0.18 -10.15
N GLU A 10 8.42 -1.09 -10.30
CA GLU A 10 7.53 -2.24 -10.10
C GLU A 10 7.03 -2.34 -8.66
N HIS A 11 7.86 -1.97 -7.67
CA HIS A 11 7.42 -1.90 -6.27
C HIS A 11 6.35 -0.82 -6.06
N CYS A 12 6.49 0.34 -6.71
CA CYS A 12 5.45 1.38 -6.66
C CYS A 12 4.13 0.88 -7.29
N GLN A 13 4.23 0.21 -8.44
CA GLN A 13 3.07 -0.32 -9.15
C GLN A 13 2.38 -1.43 -8.33
N ALA A 14 3.14 -2.35 -7.74
CA ALA A 14 2.59 -3.42 -6.91
C ALA A 14 1.83 -2.87 -5.68
N ILE A 15 2.36 -1.84 -5.03
CA ILE A 15 1.68 -1.19 -3.89
C ILE A 15 0.40 -0.49 -4.36
N ALA A 16 0.42 0.20 -5.50
CA ALA A 16 -0.76 0.84 -6.06
C ALA A 16 -1.88 -0.18 -6.34
N ILE A 17 -1.54 -1.31 -6.97
CA ILE A 17 -2.49 -2.41 -7.22
C ILE A 17 -3.05 -2.95 -5.89
N ALA A 18 -2.20 -3.18 -4.89
CA ALA A 18 -2.65 -3.66 -3.59
C ALA A 18 -3.63 -2.68 -2.91
N VAL A 19 -3.36 -1.38 -2.97
CA VAL A 19 -4.25 -0.34 -2.42
C VAL A 19 -5.62 -0.38 -3.10
N GLU A 20 -5.67 -0.49 -4.43
CA GLU A 20 -6.94 -0.59 -5.16
C GLU A 20 -7.73 -1.85 -4.76
N ARG A 21 -7.08 -3.01 -4.69
CA ARG A 21 -7.73 -4.25 -4.23
C ARG A 21 -8.26 -4.14 -2.80
N MET A 22 -7.55 -3.46 -1.91
CA MET A 22 -8.03 -3.21 -0.55
C MET A 22 -9.22 -2.25 -0.52
N ARG A 23 -9.26 -1.24 -1.39
CA ARG A 23 -10.42 -0.33 -1.53
C ARG A 23 -11.66 -1.08 -2.00
N GLU A 24 -11.52 -1.93 -3.01
CA GLU A 24 -12.57 -2.84 -3.48
C GLU A 24 -13.05 -3.76 -2.34
N ALA A 25 -12.13 -4.47 -1.68
CA ALA A 25 -12.45 -5.36 -0.56
C ALA A 25 -13.17 -4.64 0.58
N ARG A 26 -12.72 -3.43 0.96
CA ARG A 26 -13.37 -2.62 1.98
C ARG A 26 -14.81 -2.26 1.61
N SER A 27 -15.06 -1.94 0.33
CA SER A 27 -16.41 -1.64 -0.16
C SER A 27 -17.33 -2.86 0.00
N LEU A 28 -16.89 -4.03 -0.45
CA LEU A 28 -17.63 -5.29 -0.33
C LEU A 28 -17.92 -5.66 1.13
N LEU A 29 -16.92 -5.53 2.01
CA LEU A 29 -17.09 -5.80 3.44
C LEU A 29 -18.09 -4.85 4.11
N ARG A 30 -18.13 -3.58 3.69
CA ARG A 30 -19.14 -2.61 4.16
C ARG A 30 -20.54 -3.01 3.71
N GLN A 31 -20.69 -3.38 2.44
CA GLN A 31 -21.97 -3.82 1.87
C GLN A 31 -22.49 -5.09 2.55
N ALA A 32 -21.60 -6.01 2.90
CA ALA A 32 -21.93 -7.24 3.63
C ALA A 32 -22.17 -7.03 5.14
N GLY A 33 -22.10 -5.79 5.66
CA GLY A 33 -22.27 -5.52 7.09
C GLY A 33 -21.08 -5.93 7.98
N ALA A 34 -19.97 -6.40 7.40
CA ALA A 34 -18.76 -6.82 8.10
C ALA A 34 -17.91 -5.62 8.58
N ARG A 35 -18.46 -4.80 9.49
CA ARG A 35 -17.89 -3.50 9.90
C ARG A 35 -16.47 -3.59 10.48
N GLN A 36 -16.19 -4.60 11.29
CA GLN A 36 -14.85 -4.78 11.89
C GLN A 36 -13.80 -5.14 10.84
N ALA A 37 -14.14 -6.04 9.90
CA ALA A 37 -13.26 -6.38 8.79
C ALA A 37 -13.01 -5.16 7.89
N ALA A 38 -14.05 -4.40 7.53
CA ALA A 38 -13.90 -3.17 6.76
C ALA A 38 -13.03 -2.11 7.47
N SER A 39 -13.07 -2.04 8.80
CA SER A 39 -12.20 -1.18 9.60
C SER A 39 -10.74 -1.65 9.55
N ALA A 40 -10.49 -2.95 9.69
CA ALA A 40 -9.16 -3.53 9.57
C ALA A 40 -8.54 -3.27 8.20
N VAL A 41 -9.30 -3.46 7.11
CA VAL A 41 -8.86 -3.13 5.76
C VAL A 41 -8.58 -1.63 5.62
N GLY A 42 -9.39 -0.77 6.25
CA GLY A 42 -9.12 0.67 6.29
C GLY A 42 -7.75 1.01 6.87
N LYS A 43 -7.35 0.37 7.98
CA LYS A 43 -6.02 0.53 8.58
C LYS A 43 -4.91 0.01 7.66
N ALA A 44 -5.15 -1.11 6.98
CA ALA A 44 -4.21 -1.68 6.02
C ALA A 44 -3.96 -0.75 4.81
N ILE A 45 -5.00 -0.08 4.30
CA ILE A 45 -4.88 0.94 3.24
C ILE A 45 -3.93 2.06 3.67
N SER A 46 -4.15 2.65 4.86
CA SER A 46 -3.29 3.74 5.36
C SER A 46 -1.84 3.29 5.54
N SER A 47 -1.62 2.03 5.94
CA SER A 47 -0.29 1.43 6.05
C SER A 47 0.38 1.30 4.67
N ALA A 48 -0.34 0.80 3.67
CA ALA A 48 0.17 0.65 2.31
C ALA A 48 0.44 1.99 1.61
N GLU A 49 -0.37 3.02 1.86
CA GLU A 49 -0.10 4.39 1.40
C GLU A 49 1.17 4.97 2.04
N GLY A 50 1.44 4.64 3.30
CA GLY A 50 2.73 4.93 3.95
C GLY A 50 3.90 4.21 3.26
N ALA A 51 3.74 2.93 2.96
CA ALA A 51 4.74 2.16 2.23
C ALA A 51 5.01 2.75 0.83
N ALA A 52 3.98 3.19 0.10
CA ALA A 52 4.13 3.83 -1.20
C ALA A 52 5.03 5.08 -1.12
N ARG A 53 4.80 5.94 -0.12
CA ARG A 53 5.65 7.12 0.13
C ARG A 53 7.09 6.74 0.41
N HIS A 54 7.33 5.70 1.22
CA HIS A 54 8.68 5.23 1.51
C HIS A 54 9.39 4.67 0.28
N VAL A 55 8.69 3.91 -0.58
CA VAL A 55 9.26 3.39 -1.83
C VAL A 55 9.55 4.51 -2.81
N GLN A 56 8.64 5.48 -2.96
CA GLN A 56 8.85 6.64 -3.83
C GLN A 56 10.07 7.47 -3.40
N HIS A 57 10.21 7.76 -2.10
CA HIS A 57 11.40 8.44 -1.57
C HIS A 57 12.69 7.65 -1.84
N ARG A 58 12.64 6.32 -1.73
CA ARG A 58 13.80 5.47 -2.04
C ARG A 58 14.15 5.50 -3.53
N LEU A 59 13.15 5.47 -4.42
CA LEU A 59 13.37 5.53 -5.86
C LEU A 59 14.03 6.87 -6.26
N GLN A 60 13.52 7.98 -5.74
CA GLN A 60 14.11 9.31 -5.96
C GLN A 60 15.57 9.40 -5.47
N ARG A 61 15.89 8.79 -4.32
CA ARG A 61 17.26 8.77 -3.78
C ARG A 61 18.20 7.77 -4.46
N SER A 62 17.67 6.78 -5.18
CA SER A 62 18.48 5.79 -5.90
C SER A 62 18.78 6.22 -7.34
N ASN A 63 17.97 7.12 -7.90
CA ASN A 63 18.13 7.68 -9.24
C ASN A 63 18.81 9.07 -9.25
N ALA A 64 19.25 9.57 -8.09
CA ALA A 64 19.99 10.82 -7.91
C ALA A 64 21.47 10.52 -7.63
#